data_AF-A0A2V3HPN6-F1
#
_entry.id   AF-A0A2V3HPN6-F1
#
_cell.length_a   1.000
_cell.length_b   1.000
_cell.length_c   1.000
_cell.angle_alpha   90.00
_cell.angle_beta   90.00
_cell.angle_gamma   90.00
#
_symmetry.space_group_name_H-M   'P 1'
#
loop_
_entity.id
_entity.type
_entity.pdbx_description
1 polymer ?
#
loop_
_entity_poly.entity_id
_entity_poly.type
_entity_poly.pdbx_seq_one_letter_code
_entity_poly.pdbx_strand_id
1 'polypeptide(L)'
;MAEKESDTDGTEATPPPMHDKKEEAEAAFWRLKKASDKSREERVKRVLAQEGEGLLTTLGRVVYISACIVFDGVVLLQVPAGMGRTLAAWSLYVVLLVVAIKLQHDLYEKWFDVDISPIDFDRQ
;
A
#
# COMPACT_ATOMS: atom_id res chain seq x y z
N MET A 1 -70.56 46.27 -9.02
CA MET A 1 -70.43 45.57 -7.73
C MET A 1 -69.79 44.22 -8.07
N ALA A 2 -68.46 44.03 -8.00
CA ALA A 2 -67.66 43.79 -6.78
C ALA A 2 -68.40 42.79 -5.87
N GLU A 3 -67.91 41.56 -5.65
CA GLU A 3 -66.74 41.29 -4.80
C GLU A 3 -65.83 40.14 -5.30
N LYS A 4 -64.56 40.22 -4.90
CA LYS A 4 -63.46 39.24 -5.04
C LYS A 4 -63.29 38.53 -3.70
N GLU A 5 -63.00 37.23 -3.72
CA GLU A 5 -62.22 36.49 -2.70
C GLU A 5 -61.47 35.39 -3.48
N SER A 6 -60.16 35.43 -3.77
CA SER A 6 -58.93 35.38 -2.96
C SER A 6 -58.69 34.06 -2.22
N ASP A 7 -57.89 33.20 -2.88
CA ASP A 7 -56.93 32.19 -2.40
C ASP A 7 -57.23 31.30 -1.18
N THR A 8 -57.11 29.98 -1.36
CA THR A 8 -56.24 29.16 -0.49
C THR A 8 -55.89 27.78 -1.09
N ASP A 9 -54.61 27.45 -0.89
CA ASP A 9 -53.79 26.28 -1.21
C ASP A 9 -54.41 24.88 -1.04
N GLY A 10 -53.98 23.93 -1.88
CA GLY A 10 -54.45 22.54 -1.91
C GLY A 10 -53.59 21.66 -2.83
N THR A 11 -52.36 21.42 -2.41
CA THR A 11 -51.37 20.51 -3.01
C THR A 11 -51.94 19.11 -3.33
N GLU A 12 -51.94 18.70 -4.60
CA GLU A 12 -51.87 17.29 -4.98
C GLU A 12 -50.69 17.08 -5.94
N ALA A 13 -49.50 16.98 -5.35
CA ALA A 13 -48.35 16.44 -6.05
C ALA A 13 -48.68 15.01 -6.47
N THR A 14 -48.76 14.76 -7.78
CA THR A 14 -48.83 13.40 -8.32
C THR A 14 -47.68 12.61 -7.69
N PRO A 15 -47.94 11.54 -6.93
CA PRO A 15 -46.86 10.78 -6.32
C PRO A 15 -45.96 10.27 -7.46
N PRO A 16 -44.63 10.40 -7.34
CA PRO A 16 -43.72 9.94 -8.37
C PRO A 16 -44.04 8.47 -8.68
N PRO A 17 -43.86 8.01 -9.94
CA PRO A 17 -44.12 6.62 -10.30
C PRO A 17 -43.31 5.72 -9.36
N MET A 18 -44.00 5.11 -8.39
CA MET A 18 -43.39 4.21 -7.43
C MET A 18 -43.04 2.95 -8.20
N HIS A 19 -41.75 2.72 -8.43
CA HIS A 19 -41.29 1.45 -9.01
C HIS A 19 -41.72 0.31 -8.08
N ASP A 20 -41.97 -0.87 -8.66
CA ASP A 20 -42.52 -1.99 -7.91
C ASP A 20 -41.59 -2.32 -6.73
N LYS A 21 -42.13 -2.34 -5.50
CA LYS A 21 -41.34 -2.48 -4.26
C LYS A 21 -40.44 -3.72 -4.26
N LYS A 22 -40.81 -4.74 -5.04
CA LYS A 22 -40.04 -5.97 -5.24
C LYS A 22 -38.79 -5.72 -6.09
N GLU A 23 -38.89 -4.98 -7.18
CA GLU A 23 -37.75 -4.64 -8.04
C GLU A 23 -36.76 -3.73 -7.30
N GLU A 24 -37.25 -2.78 -6.51
CA GLU A 24 -36.40 -1.93 -5.67
C GLU A 24 -35.66 -2.73 -4.59
N ALA A 25 -36.34 -3.70 -3.96
CA ALA A 25 -35.75 -4.59 -2.96
C ALA A 25 -34.72 -5.54 -3.57
N GLU A 26 -34.97 -6.09 -4.76
CA GLU A 26 -34.02 -6.91 -5.50
C GLU A 26 -32.80 -6.10 -5.94
N ALA A 27 -33.00 -4.88 -6.45
CA ALA A 27 -31.90 -3.98 -6.79
C ALA A 27 -31.08 -3.58 -5.56
N ALA A 28 -31.72 -3.34 -4.41
CA ALA A 28 -31.03 -3.09 -3.15
C ALA A 28 -30.25 -4.33 -2.67
N PHE A 29 -30.82 -5.52 -2.81
CA PHE A 29 -30.16 -6.78 -2.49
C PHE A 29 -28.91 -7.01 -3.34
N TRP A 30 -28.98 -6.77 -4.65
CA TRP A 30 -27.83 -6.90 -5.55
C TRP A 30 -26.73 -5.87 -5.26
N ARG A 31 -27.08 -4.64 -4.86
CA ARG A 31 -26.11 -3.63 -4.41
C ARG A 31 -25.42 -4.07 -3.12
N LEU A 32 -26.20 -4.56 -2.15
CA LEU A 32 -25.67 -5.06 -0.89
C LEU A 32 -24.77 -6.29 -1.10
N LYS A 33 -25.20 -7.22 -1.96
CA LYS A 33 -24.41 -8.39 -2.34
C LYS A 33 -23.09 -7.97 -2.99
N LYS A 34 -23.11 -7.07 -3.96
CA LYS A 34 -21.89 -6.56 -4.61
C LYS A 34 -20.94 -5.89 -3.61
N ALA A 35 -21.47 -5.11 -2.67
CA ALA A 35 -20.67 -4.51 -1.61
C ALA A 35 -20.09 -5.56 -0.64
N SER A 36 -20.86 -6.59 -0.32
CA SER A 36 -20.42 -7.72 0.52
C SER A 36 -19.33 -8.54 -0.17
N ASP A 37 -19.51 -8.91 -1.43
CA ASP A 37 -18.55 -9.67 -2.22
C ASP A 37 -17.22 -8.90 -2.35
N LYS A 38 -17.29 -7.59 -2.62
CA LYS A 38 -16.10 -6.72 -2.60
C LYS A 38 -15.38 -6.72 -1.25
N SER A 39 -16.13 -6.63 -0.14
CA SER A 39 -15.55 -6.69 1.21
C SER A 39 -14.87 -8.03 1.50
N ARG A 40 -15.41 -9.14 0.97
CA ARG A 40 -14.81 -10.47 1.10
C ARG A 40 -13.53 -10.59 0.28
N GLU A 41 -13.53 -10.11 -0.95
CA GLU A 41 -12.34 -10.08 -1.80
C GLU A 41 -11.21 -9.25 -1.18
N GLU A 42 -11.52 -8.07 -0.62
CA GLU A 42 -10.52 -7.23 0.06
C GLU A 42 -9.91 -7.93 1.29
N ARG A 43 -10.72 -8.66 2.06
CA ARG A 43 -10.22 -9.45 3.20
C ARG A 43 -9.31 -10.59 2.75
N VAL A 44 -9.70 -11.31 1.70
CA VAL A 44 -8.89 -12.41 1.14
C VAL A 44 -7.58 -11.88 0.55
N LYS A 45 -7.63 -10.75 -0.18
CA LYS A 45 -6.43 -10.06 -0.69
C LYS A 45 -5.47 -9.69 0.42
N ARG A 46 -5.96 -9.16 1.55
CA ARG A 46 -5.11 -8.82 2.70
C ARG A 46 -4.43 -10.05 3.30
N VAL A 47 -5.15 -11.17 3.44
CA VAL A 47 -4.58 -12.40 4.03
C VAL A 47 -3.54 -13.02 3.09
N LEU A 48 -3.83 -13.12 1.79
CA LEU A 48 -2.89 -13.66 0.80
C LEU A 48 -1.65 -12.77 0.62
N ALA A 49 -1.80 -11.45 0.70
CA ALA A 49 -0.66 -10.54 0.69
C ALA A 49 0.27 -10.73 1.90
N GLN A 50 -0.27 -11.11 3.06
CA GLN A 50 0.52 -11.46 4.25
C GLN A 50 1.14 -12.86 4.15
N GLU A 51 0.50 -13.79 3.45
CA GLU A 51 1.00 -15.17 3.25
C GLU A 51 2.07 -15.24 2.15
N GLY A 52 2.03 -14.32 1.19
CA GLY A 52 2.98 -14.21 0.07
C GLY A 52 4.35 -13.62 0.44
N GLU A 53 4.46 -12.86 1.52
CA GLU A 53 5.77 -12.47 2.06
C GLU A 53 6.39 -13.66 2.80
N GLY A 54 7.21 -14.43 2.08
CA GLY A 54 7.94 -15.55 2.66
C GLY A 54 8.72 -15.13 3.90
N LEU A 55 8.62 -15.91 4.98
CA LEU A 55 9.38 -15.72 6.21
C LEU A 55 10.89 -15.60 5.96
N LEU A 56 11.37 -16.28 4.90
CA LEU A 56 12.75 -16.24 4.43
C LEU A 56 13.15 -14.87 3.89
N THR A 57 12.23 -14.17 3.22
CA THR A 57 12.47 -12.84 2.66
C THR A 57 12.55 -11.80 3.77
N THR A 58 11.64 -11.88 4.76
CA THR A 58 11.66 -11.00 5.94
C THR A 58 12.90 -11.23 6.80
N LEU A 59 13.21 -12.49 7.15
CA LEU A 59 14.43 -12.81 7.90
C LEU A 59 15.69 -12.49 7.09
N GLY A 60 15.68 -12.74 5.79
CA GLY A 60 16.78 -12.43 4.89
C GLY A 60 17.10 -10.94 4.85
N ARG A 61 16.08 -10.06 4.80
CA ARG A 61 16.27 -8.60 4.87
C ARG A 61 16.94 -8.17 6.17
N VAL A 62 16.49 -8.70 7.31
CA VAL A 62 17.08 -8.37 8.62
C VAL A 62 18.54 -8.83 8.71
N VAL A 63 18.82 -10.06 8.26
CA VAL A 63 20.18 -10.60 8.22
C VAL A 63 21.07 -9.79 7.27
N TYR A 64 20.55 -9.40 6.10
CA TYR A 64 21.29 -8.60 5.13
C TYR A 64 21.65 -7.20 5.69
N ILE A 65 20.66 -6.50 6.26
CA ILE A 65 20.88 -5.16 6.84
C ILE A 65 21.87 -5.25 8.00
N SER A 66 21.73 -6.25 8.88
CA SER A 66 22.67 -6.43 9.99
C SER A 66 24.10 -6.69 9.49
N ALA A 67 24.27 -7.50 8.44
CA ALA A 67 25.58 -7.72 7.82
C ALA A 67 26.16 -6.44 7.20
N CYS A 68 25.34 -5.59 6.55
CA CYS A 68 25.77 -4.30 6.01
C CYS A 68 26.25 -3.35 7.10
N ILE A 69 25.51 -3.26 8.22
CA ILE A 69 25.91 -2.42 9.37
C ILE A 69 27.26 -2.90 9.95
N VAL A 70 27.45 -4.22 10.07
CA VAL A 70 28.72 -4.78 10.55
C VAL A 70 29.84 -4.51 9.55
N PHE A 71 29.61 -4.64 8.26
CA PHE A 71 30.60 -4.33 7.22
C PHE A 71 31.00 -2.84 7.27
N ASP A 72 30.02 -1.93 7.27
CA ASP A 72 30.26 -0.49 7.31
C ASP A 72 30.93 -0.05 8.62
N GLY A 73 30.47 -0.60 9.74
CA GLY A 73 30.95 -0.25 11.08
C GLY A 73 32.29 -0.89 11.47
N VAL A 74 32.62 -2.07 10.95
CA VAL A 74 33.82 -2.82 11.37
C VAL A 74 34.86 -2.88 10.26
N VAL A 75 34.46 -3.10 9.00
CA VAL A 75 35.39 -3.26 7.88
C VAL A 75 35.81 -1.88 7.35
N LEU A 76 34.87 -0.99 7.04
CA LEU A 76 35.24 0.33 6.51
C LEU A 76 35.99 1.17 7.55
N LEU A 77 35.63 1.07 8.84
CA LEU A 77 36.30 1.79 9.92
C LEU A 77 37.77 1.38 10.14
N GLN A 78 38.20 0.22 9.62
CA GLN A 78 39.63 -0.15 9.62
C GLN A 78 40.47 0.74 8.70
N VAL A 79 39.89 1.33 7.65
CA VAL A 79 40.60 2.21 6.71
C VAL A 79 41.21 3.42 7.43
N PRO A 80 40.44 4.25 8.16
CA PRO A 80 41.01 5.36 8.92
C PRO A 80 41.86 4.89 10.10
N ALA A 81 41.55 3.75 10.71
CA ALA A 81 42.34 3.20 11.81
C ALA A 81 43.76 2.78 11.36
N GLY A 82 43.89 2.15 10.20
CA GLY A 82 45.17 1.70 9.64
C GLY A 82 46.01 2.84 9.05
N MET A 83 45.38 3.89 8.51
CA MET A 83 46.06 5.07 7.94
C MET A 83 46.39 6.16 8.98
N GLY A 84 46.38 5.83 10.28
CA GLY A 84 46.78 6.77 11.34
C GLY A 84 45.78 7.89 11.61
N ARG A 85 44.51 7.71 11.25
CA ARG A 85 43.39 8.65 11.52
C ARG A 85 43.57 10.06 10.96
N THR A 86 44.32 10.19 9.86
CA THR A 86 44.52 11.46 9.17
C THR A 86 43.24 11.96 8.50
N LEU A 87 43.14 13.28 8.25
CA LEU A 87 42.00 13.87 7.52
C LEU A 87 41.76 13.20 6.17
N ALA A 88 42.82 12.89 5.42
CA ALA A 88 42.73 12.19 4.16
C ALA A 88 42.13 10.78 4.31
N ALA A 89 42.45 10.07 5.39
CA ALA A 89 41.89 8.75 5.66
C ALA A 89 40.38 8.81 5.99
N TRP A 90 39.95 9.84 6.72
CA TRP A 90 38.54 10.11 6.95
C TRP A 90 37.80 10.51 5.67
N SER A 91 38.40 11.35 4.83
CA SER A 91 37.83 11.69 3.51
C SER A 91 37.67 10.45 2.63
N LEU A 92 38.69 9.58 2.60
CA LEU A 92 38.64 8.31 1.86
C LEU A 92 37.55 7.38 2.41
N TYR A 93 37.45 7.27 3.74
CA TYR A 93 36.40 6.49 4.40
C TYR A 93 35.00 6.95 3.98
N VAL A 94 34.72 8.25 3.98
CA VAL A 94 33.42 8.79 3.59
C VAL A 94 33.08 8.45 2.14
N VAL A 95 34.05 8.60 1.22
CA VAL A 95 33.86 8.24 -0.19
C VAL A 95 33.55 6.75 -0.33
N LEU A 96 34.30 5.88 0.34
CA LEU A 96 34.07 4.43 0.33
C LEU A 96 32.70 4.06 0.94
N LEU A 97 32.30 4.72 2.03
CA LEU A 97 31.01 4.50 2.68
C LEU A 97 29.85 4.84 1.74
N VAL A 98 29.90 5.98 1.05
CA VAL A 98 28.86 6.37 0.10
C VAL A 98 28.74 5.36 -1.05
N VAL A 99 29.88 4.87 -1.56
CA VAL A 99 29.89 3.84 -2.61
C VAL A 99 29.34 2.51 -2.07
N ALA A 100 29.74 2.10 -0.88
CA ALA A 100 29.27 0.87 -0.24
C ALA A 100 27.75 0.92 -0.04
N ILE A 101 27.21 2.00 0.53
CA ILE A 101 25.77 2.18 0.73
C ILE A 101 25.00 2.13 -0.59
N LYS A 102 25.50 2.78 -1.65
CA LYS A 102 24.86 2.70 -2.97
C LYS A 102 24.83 1.27 -3.50
N LEU A 103 25.94 0.56 -3.42
CA LEU A 103 25.99 -0.84 -3.87
C LEU A 103 25.09 -1.74 -3.03
N GLN A 104 25.10 -1.58 -1.70
CA GLN A 104 24.24 -2.32 -0.79
C GLN A 104 22.76 -2.06 -1.07
N HIS A 105 22.39 -0.82 -1.38
CA HIS A 105 21.03 -0.46 -1.77
C HIS A 105 20.61 -1.15 -3.07
N ASP A 106 21.43 -1.04 -4.13
CA ASP A 106 21.15 -1.67 -5.42
C ASP A 106 21.09 -3.20 -5.31
N LEU A 107 21.95 -3.80 -4.49
CA LEU A 107 21.95 -5.24 -4.21
C LEU A 107 20.72 -5.65 -3.41
N TYR A 108 20.35 -4.86 -2.40
CA TYR A 108 19.16 -5.09 -1.59
C TYR A 108 17.90 -5.05 -2.45
N GLU A 109 17.75 -4.04 -3.30
CA GLU A 109 16.64 -3.97 -4.25
C GLU A 109 16.64 -5.20 -5.15
N LYS A 110 17.75 -5.57 -5.79
CA LYS A 110 17.79 -6.73 -6.69
C LYS A 110 17.51 -8.08 -6.02
N TRP A 111 17.97 -8.28 -4.79
CA TRP A 111 17.82 -9.56 -4.08
C TRP A 111 16.49 -9.70 -3.37
N PHE A 112 15.95 -8.59 -2.88
CA PHE A 112 14.73 -8.55 -2.09
C PHE A 112 13.59 -7.84 -2.81
N ASP A 113 13.69 -7.64 -4.13
CA ASP A 113 12.57 -7.22 -4.96
C ASP A 113 11.47 -8.27 -4.83
N VAL A 114 10.49 -7.95 -4.01
CA VAL A 114 9.30 -8.78 -3.86
C VAL A 114 8.35 -8.23 -4.88
N ASP A 115 8.19 -8.98 -5.97
CA ASP A 115 7.15 -8.72 -6.95
C ASP A 115 5.80 -8.94 -6.23
N ILE A 116 5.14 -7.85 -5.79
CA ILE A 116 3.81 -7.87 -5.15
C ILE A 116 2.70 -7.95 -6.22
N SER A 117 3.07 -7.93 -7.50
CA SER A 117 2.20 -8.09 -8.66
C SER A 117 1.38 -9.40 -8.79
N PRO A 118 1.64 -10.54 -8.08
CA PRO A 118 0.93 -11.79 -8.35
C PRO A 118 -0.53 -11.89 -7.92
N ILE A 119 -1.11 -10.90 -7.23
CA ILE A 119 -2.54 -10.99 -6.83
C ILE A 119 -3.41 -10.25 -7.85
N ASP A 120 -3.37 -10.73 -9.10
CA ASP A 120 -4.33 -10.37 -10.14
C ASP A 120 -5.38 -11.49 -10.25
N PHE A 121 -6.57 -11.23 -9.70
CA PHE A 121 -7.71 -12.15 -9.74
C PHE A 121 -8.61 -11.93 -10.96
N ASP A 122 -8.34 -10.93 -11.82
CA ASP A 122 -9.17 -10.64 -13.01
C ASP A 122 -8.91 -11.64 -14.16
N ARG A 123 -8.14 -12.70 -13.92
CA ARG A 123 -7.81 -13.76 -14.87
C ARG A 123 -8.54 -15.07 -14.58
N GLN A 124 -9.87 -15.04 -14.42
CA GLN A 124 -10.78 -16.12 -14.84
C GLN A 124 -12.25 -15.73 -14.68
#